data_AF-A0AAD6PFX7-F1
#
_entry.id   AF-A0AAD6PFX7-F1
#
_cell.length_a   1.000
_cell.length_b   1.000
_cell.length_c   1.000
_cell.angle_alpha   90.00
_cell.angle_beta   90.00
_cell.angle_gamma   90.00
#
_symmetry.space_group_name_H-M   'P 1'
#
loop_
_entity.id
_entity.type
_entity.pdbx_description
1 polymer ?
#
loop_
_entity_poly.entity_id
_entity_poly.type
_entity_poly.pdbx_seq_one_letter_code
_entity_poly.pdbx_strand_id
1 'polypeptide(L)'
;MENRVDGIKISTTSGGKTDAETLETMSINVPDPDFHDFDKDRTERCFEENQVWAAYDADDGMPRYYAMIHSVISLNPFKMRISWLNSKTNSELGPLNWVGSGFSKTCGDFRVGRYEIYNSLNSFSHKVRWTKGTRGVICIYPRKGDVWALYRNWSPEWNELTADEMIHKYDMVEVLEDYSEELGVTVTPLVKVAGFKTVFHQHLDLKEVRRIPKEEMFRFSHHVPSYLLTGQEGPNAPKGCRELDPAATPPELLQVVVDVKEEEIVENEGNERASQEKNHAGEGKSQSPVTL
;
A
#
# COMPACT_ATOMS: atom_id res chain seq x y z
N MET A 1 6.24 3.39 22.40
CA MET A 1 4.92 3.72 22.96
C MET A 1 3.93 3.06 22.03
N GLU A 2 3.05 2.21 22.55
CA GLU A 2 2.18 1.36 21.72
C GLU A 2 1.06 2.22 21.12
N ASN A 3 1.08 2.40 19.79
CA ASN A 3 0.10 3.21 19.09
C ASN A 3 -1.16 2.39 18.82
N ARG A 4 -2.28 2.83 19.40
CA ARG A 4 -3.59 2.19 19.33
C ARG A 4 -4.48 2.95 18.35
N VAL A 5 -4.83 2.33 17.23
CA VAL A 5 -5.79 2.87 16.27
C VAL A 5 -7.20 2.44 16.72
N ASP A 6 -8.08 3.42 16.98
CA ASP A 6 -9.47 3.16 17.35
C ASP A 6 -10.39 3.33 16.12
N GLY A 7 -11.14 2.29 15.79
CA GLY A 7 -12.07 2.26 14.64
C GLY A 7 -13.28 3.20 14.76
N ILE A 8 -13.83 3.57 13.60
CA ILE A 8 -14.96 4.51 13.48
C ILE A 8 -16.28 3.85 13.90
N LYS A 9 -17.03 4.49 14.82
CA LYS A 9 -18.43 4.15 15.11
C LYS A 9 -19.36 4.94 14.18
N ILE A 10 -20.02 4.25 13.24
CA ILE A 10 -21.15 4.81 12.48
C ILE A 10 -22.44 4.39 13.17
N SER A 11 -23.13 5.32 13.83
CA SER A 11 -24.46 5.06 14.41
C SER A 11 -25.55 5.32 13.36
N THR A 12 -26.11 4.26 12.80
CA THR A 12 -27.36 4.33 12.01
C THR A 12 -28.55 4.21 12.95
N THR A 13 -29.33 5.29 13.08
CA THR A 13 -30.52 5.33 13.93
C THR A 13 -31.68 4.56 13.30
N SER A 14 -32.04 3.41 13.88
CA SER A 14 -33.40 2.85 13.79
C SER A 14 -33.75 2.23 15.15
N GLY A 15 -34.85 2.67 15.74
CA GLY A 15 -35.19 2.45 17.15
C GLY A 15 -35.48 1.00 17.51
N GLY A 16 -34.96 0.59 18.66
CA GLY A 16 -35.25 -0.66 19.36
C GLY A 16 -34.39 -0.74 20.62
N LYS A 17 -34.98 -1.17 21.74
CA LYS A 17 -34.45 -1.01 23.10
C LYS A 17 -33.08 -1.68 23.33
N THR A 18 -32.33 -1.01 24.21
CA THR A 18 -31.05 -1.35 24.84
C THR A 18 -30.85 -2.81 25.22
N ASP A 19 -29.72 -3.37 24.80
CA ASP A 19 -28.77 -4.04 25.68
C ASP A 19 -27.35 -3.58 25.30
N ALA A 20 -26.59 -3.17 26.30
CA ALA A 20 -25.26 -2.58 26.14
C ALA A 20 -24.25 -3.70 25.85
N GLU A 21 -24.09 -4.07 24.59
CA GLU A 21 -22.93 -4.83 24.16
C GLU A 21 -21.70 -3.91 24.21
N THR A 22 -20.80 -4.24 25.13
CA THR A 22 -19.44 -3.71 25.22
C THR A 22 -18.74 -3.98 23.88
N LEU A 23 -18.79 -3.00 22.97
CA LEU A 23 -18.03 -3.02 21.72
C LEU A 23 -16.53 -3.03 22.08
N GLU A 24 -15.92 -4.21 22.04
CA GLU A 24 -14.48 -4.40 22.13
C GLU A 24 -13.81 -3.51 21.08
N THR A 25 -13.02 -2.56 21.56
CA THR A 25 -12.21 -1.71 20.70
C THR A 25 -11.07 -2.56 20.18
N MET A 26 -11.19 -3.07 18.95
CA MET A 26 -10.15 -3.84 18.28
C MET A 26 -8.91 -2.96 18.15
N SER A 27 -7.87 -3.27 18.91
CA SER A 27 -6.56 -2.64 18.79
C SER A 27 -5.74 -3.40 17.74
N ILE A 28 -5.37 -2.72 16.66
CA ILE A 28 -4.47 -3.27 15.63
C ILE A 28 -3.03 -2.98 16.05
N ASN A 29 -2.18 -4.01 16.07
CA ASN A 29 -0.75 -3.85 16.32
C ASN A 29 -0.06 -3.46 15.00
N VAL A 30 0.44 -2.23 14.91
CA VAL A 30 1.16 -1.72 13.75
C VAL A 30 2.66 -1.74 14.06
N PRO A 31 3.51 -2.36 13.23
CA PRO A 31 4.95 -2.34 13.44
C PRO A 31 5.52 -0.94 13.23
N ASP A 32 6.62 -0.64 13.93
CA ASP A 32 7.32 0.63 13.72
C ASP A 32 7.91 0.73 12.30
N PRO A 33 7.88 1.93 11.68
CA PRO A 33 8.60 2.22 10.44
C PRO A 33 10.12 2.12 10.62
N ASP A 34 10.86 1.94 9.53
CA ASP A 34 12.31 1.77 9.55
C ASP A 34 13.07 3.11 9.77
N PHE A 35 12.53 4.24 9.29
CA PHE A 35 13.19 5.55 9.30
C PHE A 35 12.26 6.73 9.65
N HIS A 36 11.14 6.92 8.95
CA HIS A 36 10.27 8.09 9.09
C HIS A 36 9.12 7.85 10.07
N ASP A 37 8.96 8.76 11.03
CA ASP A 37 7.90 8.70 12.03
C ASP A 37 6.62 9.37 11.50
N PHE A 38 5.74 8.55 10.91
CA PHE A 38 4.47 8.98 10.35
C PHE A 38 3.47 9.51 11.39
N ASP A 39 3.65 9.26 12.68
CA ASP A 39 2.75 9.80 13.72
C ASP A 39 2.94 11.31 13.90
N LYS A 40 4.15 11.81 13.62
CA LYS A 40 4.43 13.25 13.59
C LYS A 40 3.60 13.98 12.52
N ASP A 41 3.17 13.28 11.48
CA ASP A 41 2.42 13.87 10.37
C ASP A 41 0.91 13.98 10.65
N ARG A 42 0.42 13.39 11.73
CA ARG A 42 -1.01 13.34 12.10
C ARG A 42 -1.32 13.84 13.51
N THR A 43 -0.44 14.67 14.08
CA THR A 43 -0.69 15.35 15.38
C THR A 43 -1.81 16.38 15.29
N GLU A 44 -2.34 16.84 16.43
CA GLU A 44 -3.41 17.87 16.51
C GLU A 44 -3.08 19.12 15.68
N ARG A 45 -1.79 19.46 15.60
CA ARG A 45 -1.28 20.67 14.93
C ARG A 45 -1.20 20.53 13.41
N CYS A 46 -1.29 19.31 12.88
CA CYS A 46 -1.24 19.07 11.44
C CYS A 46 -2.57 19.41 10.74
N PHE A 47 -3.68 19.43 11.49
CA PHE A 47 -5.00 19.71 10.97
C PHE A 47 -5.22 21.20 10.78
N GLU A 48 -5.66 21.58 9.58
CA GLU A 48 -5.99 22.97 9.24
C GLU A 48 -7.33 23.03 8.50
N GLU A 49 -7.88 24.24 8.41
CA GLU A 49 -9.09 24.52 7.66
C GLU A 49 -8.90 24.27 6.14
N ASN A 50 -9.97 23.81 5.48
CA ASN A 50 -10.03 23.50 4.05
C ASN A 50 -9.10 22.38 3.58
N GLN A 51 -8.75 21.46 4.49
CA GLN A 51 -8.01 20.25 4.17
C GLN A 51 -8.96 19.06 4.02
N VAL A 52 -8.57 18.09 3.20
CA VAL A 52 -9.22 16.77 3.18
C VAL A 52 -8.24 15.76 3.76
N TRP A 53 -8.74 14.91 4.65
CA TRP A 53 -7.97 13.86 5.30
C TRP A 53 -8.58 12.50 5.03
N ALA A 54 -7.71 11.53 4.77
CA ALA A 54 -8.07 10.11 4.72
C ALA A 54 -8.25 9.57 6.14
N ALA A 55 -9.21 8.67 6.30
CA ALA A 55 -9.55 8.02 7.56
C ALA A 55 -9.75 6.52 7.35
N TYR A 56 -9.38 5.75 8.37
CA TYR A 56 -9.45 4.30 8.38
C TYR A 56 -10.91 3.83 8.39
N ASP A 57 -11.23 2.89 7.51
CA ASP A 57 -12.55 2.24 7.52
C ASP A 57 -12.62 1.12 8.57
N ALA A 58 -13.79 0.49 8.66
CA ALA A 58 -14.05 -0.61 9.58
C ALA A 58 -13.99 -1.98 8.89
N ASP A 59 -13.52 -2.05 7.64
CA ASP A 59 -13.45 -3.28 6.85
C ASP A 59 -12.15 -4.03 7.17
N ASP A 60 -11.06 -3.71 6.46
CA ASP A 60 -9.71 -4.20 6.76
C ASP A 60 -8.83 -3.14 7.45
N GLY A 61 -9.42 -2.00 7.85
CA GLY A 61 -8.74 -0.94 8.58
C GLY A 61 -7.86 -0.06 7.70
N MET A 62 -8.06 -0.03 6.38
CA MET A 62 -7.29 0.81 5.46
C MET A 62 -7.94 2.19 5.25
N PRO A 63 -7.17 3.22 4.86
CA PRO A 63 -7.65 4.61 4.84
C PRO A 63 -8.49 4.95 3.60
N ARG A 64 -9.71 4.43 3.52
CA ARG A 64 -10.62 4.62 2.37
C ARG A 64 -11.67 5.70 2.53
N TYR A 65 -11.90 6.20 3.75
CA TYR A 65 -12.84 7.30 3.98
C TYR A 65 -12.13 8.64 3.88
N TYR A 66 -12.90 9.67 3.54
CA TYR A 66 -12.39 11.04 3.49
C TYR A 66 -13.26 11.98 4.30
N ALA A 67 -12.64 12.95 4.97
CA ALA A 67 -13.35 14.04 5.64
C ALA A 67 -12.78 15.40 5.22
N MET A 68 -13.67 16.35 4.96
CA MET A 68 -13.32 17.77 4.87
C MET A 68 -13.19 18.35 6.28
N ILE A 69 -12.05 18.95 6.57
CA ILE A 69 -11.79 19.69 7.80
C ILE A 69 -12.19 21.14 7.56
N HIS A 70 -13.22 21.59 8.27
CA HIS A 70 -13.72 22.96 8.14
C HIS A 70 -13.06 23.92 9.13
N SER A 71 -12.67 23.45 10.31
CA SER A 71 -11.95 24.25 11.30
C SER A 71 -11.48 23.39 12.47
N VAL A 72 -10.35 23.77 13.07
CA VAL A 72 -9.93 23.30 14.38
C VAL A 72 -10.52 24.25 15.43
N ILE A 73 -11.35 23.72 16.32
CA ILE A 73 -12.08 24.49 17.34
C ILE A 73 -11.24 24.64 18.60
N SER A 74 -10.52 23.59 18.99
CA SER A 74 -9.69 23.54 20.18
C SER A 74 -8.62 22.48 20.03
N LEU A 75 -7.42 22.72 20.57
CA LEU A 75 -6.35 21.72 20.63
C LEU A 75 -6.37 20.93 21.96
N ASN A 76 -6.96 21.47 23.03
CA ASN A 76 -7.03 20.78 24.32
C ASN A 76 -8.30 21.17 25.12
N PRO A 77 -9.31 20.27 25.26
CA PRO A 77 -9.40 18.98 24.55
C PRO A 77 -9.48 19.20 23.04
N PHE A 78 -8.92 18.28 22.26
CA PHE A 78 -8.94 18.40 20.81
C PHE A 78 -10.37 18.31 20.27
N LYS A 79 -10.75 19.27 19.42
CA LYS A 79 -12.05 19.35 18.75
C LYS A 79 -11.89 20.00 17.39
N MET A 80 -12.51 19.42 16.38
CA MET A 80 -12.60 20.01 15.04
C MET A 80 -14.00 19.84 14.45
N ARG A 81 -14.34 20.72 13.51
CA ARG A 81 -15.54 20.60 12.69
C ARG A 81 -15.17 19.91 11.38
N ILE A 82 -15.81 18.79 11.11
CA ILE A 82 -15.59 18.03 9.88
C ILE A 82 -16.89 17.79 9.12
N SER A 83 -16.75 17.35 7.88
CA SER A 83 -17.82 16.68 7.14
C SER A 83 -17.26 15.49 6.39
N TRP A 84 -17.83 14.32 6.64
CA TRP A 84 -17.53 13.12 5.87
C TRP A 84 -17.89 13.33 4.39
N LEU A 85 -16.97 12.93 3.52
CA LEU A 85 -17.17 12.94 2.09
C LEU A 85 -17.87 11.65 1.67
N ASN A 86 -18.91 11.80 0.87
CA ASN A 86 -19.73 10.68 0.42
C ASN A 86 -19.82 10.69 -1.10
N SER A 87 -20.01 9.51 -1.67
CA SER A 87 -20.40 9.36 -3.06
C SER A 87 -21.61 8.45 -3.16
N LYS A 88 -22.62 8.85 -3.94
CA LYS A 88 -23.80 8.01 -4.23
C LYS A 88 -23.73 7.34 -5.59
N THR A 89 -22.79 7.79 -6.42
CA THR A 89 -22.63 7.37 -7.81
C THR A 89 -21.14 7.32 -8.14
N ASN A 90 -20.80 6.67 -9.24
CA ASN A 90 -19.46 6.69 -9.82
C ASN A 90 -19.52 6.81 -11.35
N SER A 91 -20.63 7.35 -11.87
CA SER A 91 -20.90 7.47 -13.30
C SER A 91 -19.89 8.35 -14.03
N GLU A 92 -19.16 9.20 -13.31
CA GLU A 92 -18.09 10.02 -13.87
C GLU A 92 -16.85 9.21 -14.25
N LEU A 93 -16.65 8.03 -13.68
CA LEU A 93 -15.52 7.14 -13.99
C LEU A 93 -15.92 6.04 -14.99
N GLY A 94 -17.15 5.54 -14.91
CA GLY A 94 -17.63 4.51 -15.83
C GLY A 94 -18.99 3.93 -15.45
N PRO A 95 -19.51 2.99 -16.25
CA PRO A 95 -20.85 2.41 -16.05
C PRO A 95 -20.92 1.37 -14.93
N LEU A 96 -19.78 0.88 -14.44
CA LEU A 96 -19.70 -0.14 -13.37
C LEU A 96 -20.36 0.37 -12.09
N ASN A 97 -21.32 -0.34 -11.48
CA ASN A 97 -21.98 0.12 -10.25
C ASN A 97 -21.16 -0.15 -8.98
N TRP A 98 -19.93 0.37 -8.89
CA TRP A 98 -18.98 0.08 -7.80
C TRP A 98 -19.54 0.41 -6.40
N VAL A 99 -20.06 1.65 -6.25
CA VAL A 99 -20.61 2.11 -4.97
C VAL A 99 -21.88 1.33 -4.60
N GLY A 100 -22.73 1.02 -5.57
CA GLY A 100 -23.94 0.25 -5.34
C GLY A 100 -23.71 -1.24 -5.10
N SER A 101 -22.50 -1.75 -5.41
CA SER A 101 -22.04 -3.11 -5.10
C SER A 101 -21.40 -3.23 -3.71
N GLY A 102 -21.47 -2.17 -2.89
CA GLY A 102 -20.98 -2.18 -1.51
C GLY A 102 -19.53 -1.72 -1.33
N PHE A 103 -18.83 -1.34 -2.39
CA PHE A 103 -17.42 -0.98 -2.30
C PHE A 103 -17.17 0.51 -2.05
N SER A 104 -16.16 0.80 -1.25
CA SER A 104 -15.67 2.16 -1.02
C SER A 104 -15.07 2.74 -2.30
N LYS A 105 -15.51 3.94 -2.64
CA LYS A 105 -14.91 4.75 -3.71
C LYS A 105 -13.84 5.65 -3.10
N THR A 106 -12.61 5.55 -3.59
CA THR A 106 -11.46 6.32 -3.04
C THR A 106 -10.83 7.28 -4.05
N CYS A 107 -11.26 7.23 -5.30
CA CYS A 107 -10.93 8.23 -6.32
C CYS A 107 -12.20 8.70 -7.03
N GLY A 108 -12.18 9.93 -7.54
CA GLY A 108 -13.29 10.55 -8.24
C GLY A 108 -13.92 11.73 -7.51
N ASP A 109 -15.19 11.95 -7.81
CA ASP A 109 -15.97 13.06 -7.28
C ASP A 109 -16.68 12.71 -5.97
N PHE A 110 -16.53 13.57 -4.98
CA PHE A 110 -17.16 13.42 -3.67
C PHE A 110 -18.03 14.63 -3.32
N ARG A 111 -19.03 14.37 -2.48
CA ARG A 111 -19.93 15.38 -1.91
C ARG A 111 -19.69 15.53 -0.43
N VAL A 112 -19.65 16.78 0.03
CA VAL A 112 -19.56 17.10 1.45
C VAL A 112 -20.86 16.70 2.13
N GLY A 113 -20.76 15.89 3.19
CA GLY A 113 -21.86 15.46 4.04
C GLY A 113 -22.29 16.51 5.05
N ARG A 114 -22.83 16.05 6.18
CA ARG A 114 -23.25 16.93 7.28
C ARG A 114 -22.06 17.41 8.10
N TYR A 115 -22.26 18.51 8.80
CA TYR A 115 -21.29 19.00 9.78
C TYR A 115 -21.36 18.19 11.06
N GLU A 116 -20.20 17.80 11.56
CA GLU A 116 -20.04 17.06 12.80
C GLU A 116 -18.87 17.63 13.60
N ILE A 117 -19.00 17.59 14.93
CA ILE A 117 -17.90 17.88 15.84
C ILE A 117 -17.17 16.58 16.10
N TYR A 118 -15.89 16.54 15.77
CA TYR A 118 -15.06 15.36 15.89
C TYR A 118 -13.90 15.62 16.83
N ASN A 119 -13.63 14.66 17.71
CA ASN A 119 -12.68 14.82 18.82
C ASN A 119 -11.58 13.76 18.82
N SER A 120 -11.62 12.78 17.90
CA SER A 120 -10.62 11.72 17.79
C SER A 120 -9.66 12.00 16.63
N LEU A 121 -8.37 11.80 16.87
CA LEU A 121 -7.33 11.87 15.82
C LEU A 121 -7.00 10.50 15.25
N ASN A 122 -7.11 9.45 16.06
CA ASN A 122 -6.62 8.10 15.73
C ASN A 122 -7.34 7.48 14.53
N SER A 123 -8.50 8.02 14.14
CA SER A 123 -9.23 7.56 12.96
C SER A 123 -8.66 8.15 11.66
N PHE A 124 -7.80 9.17 11.70
CA PHE A 124 -7.20 9.80 10.54
C PHE A 124 -5.83 9.22 10.21
N SER A 125 -5.58 9.02 8.92
CA SER A 125 -4.31 8.55 8.39
C SER A 125 -3.45 9.72 7.94
N HIS A 126 -3.90 10.48 6.94
CA HIS A 126 -3.07 11.50 6.29
C HIS A 126 -3.90 12.52 5.52
N LYS A 127 -3.29 13.68 5.24
CA LYS A 127 -3.86 14.70 4.35
C LYS A 127 -3.79 14.24 2.89
N VAL A 128 -4.90 14.36 2.18
CA VAL A 128 -4.98 14.07 0.74
C VAL A 128 -5.10 15.34 -0.09
N ARG A 129 -4.53 15.30 -1.29
CA ARG A 129 -4.63 16.39 -2.25
C ARG A 129 -5.99 16.32 -2.93
N TRP A 130 -6.66 17.46 -3.01
CA TRP A 130 -7.98 17.58 -3.64
C TRP A 130 -8.06 18.82 -4.52
N THR A 131 -9.04 18.86 -5.42
CA THR A 131 -9.41 20.04 -6.21
C THR A 131 -10.91 20.28 -6.13
N LYS A 132 -11.32 21.54 -6.29
CA LYS A 132 -12.73 21.90 -6.35
C LYS A 132 -13.23 21.72 -7.78
N GLY A 133 -14.13 20.76 -7.98
CA GLY A 133 -14.80 20.57 -9.26
C GLY A 133 -16.05 21.42 -9.43
N THR A 134 -16.82 21.14 -10.49
CA THR A 134 -18.05 21.87 -10.80
C THR A 134 -19.09 21.70 -9.68
N ARG A 135 -19.87 22.76 -9.41
CA ARG A 135 -20.92 22.73 -8.36
C ARG A 135 -20.38 22.34 -6.97
N GLY A 136 -19.10 22.61 -6.72
CA GLY A 136 -18.46 22.40 -5.42
C GLY A 136 -18.20 20.94 -5.04
N VAL A 137 -18.13 20.02 -6.03
CA VAL A 137 -17.64 18.66 -5.76
C VAL A 137 -16.18 18.69 -5.32
N ILE A 138 -15.82 17.76 -4.45
CA ILE A 138 -14.44 17.54 -4.02
C ILE A 138 -13.87 16.44 -4.91
N CYS A 139 -12.90 16.79 -5.75
CA CYS A 139 -12.25 15.85 -6.65
C CYS A 139 -10.97 15.33 -6.01
N ILE A 140 -10.88 14.01 -5.84
CA ILE A 140 -9.71 13.33 -5.30
C ILE A 140 -9.25 12.32 -6.35
N TYR A 141 -8.08 12.56 -6.92
CA TYR A 141 -7.50 11.72 -7.96
C TYR A 141 -6.02 11.48 -7.67
N PRO A 142 -5.47 10.32 -8.06
CA PRO A 142 -4.03 10.05 -7.94
C PRO A 142 -3.20 11.12 -8.64
N ARG A 143 -2.13 11.57 -7.98
CA ARG A 143 -1.17 12.53 -8.52
C ARG A 143 0.23 11.96 -8.58
N LYS A 144 1.06 12.55 -9.43
CA LYS A 144 2.46 12.17 -9.59
C LYS A 144 3.18 12.14 -8.23
N GLY A 145 3.86 11.02 -7.98
CA GLY A 145 4.63 10.74 -6.78
C GLY A 145 3.82 10.23 -5.59
N ASP A 146 2.49 10.16 -5.72
CA ASP A 146 1.63 9.50 -4.73
C ASP A 146 1.86 7.97 -4.80
N VAL A 147 1.72 7.29 -3.66
CA VAL A 147 1.73 5.83 -3.59
C VAL A 147 0.32 5.34 -3.31
N TRP A 148 -0.12 4.35 -4.07
CA TRP A 148 -1.45 3.78 -3.95
C TRP A 148 -1.39 2.26 -3.84
N ALA A 149 -2.31 1.71 -3.05
CA ALA A 149 -2.63 0.30 -3.06
C ALA A 149 -3.67 0.03 -4.15
N LEU A 150 -3.38 -0.90 -5.05
CA LEU A 150 -4.32 -1.39 -6.04
C LEU A 150 -4.84 -2.77 -5.64
N TYR A 151 -6.14 -3.02 -5.83
CA TYR A 151 -6.71 -4.35 -5.70
C TYR A 151 -6.06 -5.31 -6.72
N ARG A 152 -5.27 -6.27 -6.24
CA ARG A 152 -4.53 -7.24 -7.07
C ARG A 152 -5.45 -8.08 -7.95
N ASN A 153 -6.57 -8.54 -7.37
CA ASN A 153 -7.51 -9.45 -8.03
C ASN A 153 -8.75 -8.73 -8.56
N TRP A 154 -8.71 -7.40 -8.71
CA TRP A 154 -9.86 -6.59 -9.10
C TRP A 154 -10.60 -7.18 -10.30
N SER A 155 -11.93 -7.26 -10.19
CA SER A 155 -12.81 -7.65 -11.27
C SER A 155 -14.05 -6.74 -11.29
N PRO A 156 -14.55 -6.36 -12.49
CA PRO A 156 -15.82 -5.64 -12.59
C PRO A 156 -17.03 -6.46 -12.13
N GLU A 157 -16.88 -7.76 -11.90
CA GLU A 157 -17.94 -8.66 -11.42
C GLU A 157 -18.05 -8.70 -9.88
N TRP A 158 -17.12 -8.07 -9.17
CA TRP A 158 -17.16 -7.99 -7.72
C TRP A 158 -18.46 -7.34 -7.22
N ASN A 159 -18.98 -7.94 -6.16
CA ASN A 159 -20.21 -7.56 -5.47
C ASN A 159 -20.14 -7.97 -3.99
N GLU A 160 -21.19 -7.71 -3.23
CA GLU A 160 -21.30 -7.98 -1.78
C GLU A 160 -21.06 -9.45 -1.38
N LEU A 161 -21.12 -10.41 -2.31
CA LEU A 161 -20.83 -11.82 -2.07
C LEU A 161 -19.38 -12.22 -2.34
N THR A 162 -18.55 -11.27 -2.78
CA THR A 162 -17.12 -11.52 -3.06
C THR A 162 -16.40 -11.66 -1.74
N ALA A 163 -15.62 -12.73 -1.57
CA ALA A 163 -14.93 -13.01 -0.32
C ALA A 163 -13.84 -11.97 -0.02
N ASP A 164 -13.76 -11.54 1.23
CA ASP A 164 -12.77 -10.58 1.75
C ASP A 164 -11.34 -11.01 1.43
N GLU A 165 -10.99 -12.30 1.56
CA GLU A 165 -9.66 -12.83 1.21
C GLU A 165 -9.27 -12.65 -0.28
N MET A 166 -10.26 -12.43 -1.14
CA MET A 166 -10.06 -12.11 -2.55
C MET A 166 -9.88 -10.61 -2.76
N ILE A 167 -10.65 -9.80 -2.03
CA ILE A 167 -10.67 -8.34 -2.09
C ILE A 167 -9.42 -7.76 -1.44
N HIS A 168 -9.08 -8.18 -0.22
CA HIS A 168 -8.02 -7.63 0.62
C HIS A 168 -6.62 -8.10 0.23
N LYS A 169 -6.33 -8.05 -1.07
CA LYS A 169 -5.01 -8.32 -1.64
C LYS A 169 -4.59 -7.17 -2.52
N TYR A 170 -3.40 -6.65 -2.26
CA TYR A 170 -2.97 -5.38 -2.82
C TYR A 170 -1.60 -5.44 -3.47
N ASP A 171 -1.45 -4.68 -4.55
CA ASP A 171 -0.17 -4.32 -5.13
C ASP A 171 0.11 -2.83 -4.86
N MET A 172 1.30 -2.53 -4.38
CA MET A 172 1.73 -1.15 -4.16
C MET A 172 2.27 -0.58 -5.46
N VAL A 173 1.84 0.62 -5.80
CA VAL A 173 2.28 1.32 -7.00
C VAL A 173 2.61 2.78 -6.71
N GLU A 174 3.58 3.33 -7.44
CA GLU A 174 3.81 4.76 -7.50
C GLU A 174 3.19 5.34 -8.77
N VAL A 175 2.54 6.49 -8.63
CA VAL A 175 1.97 7.25 -9.73
C VAL A 175 3.05 8.06 -10.43
N LEU A 176 3.23 7.84 -11.74
CA LEU A 176 4.27 8.51 -12.54
C LEU A 176 3.80 9.82 -13.17
N GLU A 177 2.49 9.95 -13.40
CA GLU A 177 1.84 11.09 -14.05
C GLU A 177 0.50 11.40 -13.37
N ASP A 178 0.11 12.67 -13.35
CA ASP A 178 -1.20 13.08 -12.83
C ASP A 178 -2.34 12.45 -13.64
N TYR A 179 -3.46 12.15 -12.98
CA TYR A 179 -4.67 11.69 -13.65
C TYR A 179 -5.12 12.63 -14.77
N SER A 180 -5.49 12.06 -15.91
CA SER A 180 -6.22 12.74 -16.98
C SER A 180 -7.43 11.92 -17.41
N GLU A 181 -8.50 12.58 -17.86
CA GLU A 181 -9.68 11.86 -18.34
C GLU A 181 -9.39 11.02 -19.60
N GLU A 182 -8.47 11.47 -20.45
CA GLU A 182 -8.14 10.82 -21.73
C GLU A 182 -7.24 9.58 -21.56
N LEU A 183 -6.27 9.65 -20.64
CA LEU A 183 -5.25 8.61 -20.49
C LEU A 183 -5.40 7.80 -19.20
N GLY A 184 -6.19 8.27 -18.23
CA GLY A 184 -6.24 7.69 -16.88
C GLY A 184 -4.98 8.01 -16.08
N VAL A 185 -4.40 7.00 -15.42
CA VAL A 185 -3.22 7.13 -14.55
C VAL A 185 -2.10 6.20 -15.00
N THR A 186 -0.90 6.73 -15.16
CA THR A 186 0.32 5.92 -15.40
C THR A 186 0.97 5.58 -14.06
N VAL A 187 1.20 4.29 -13.79
CA VAL A 187 1.78 3.79 -12.53
C VAL A 187 2.94 2.83 -12.79
N THR A 188 3.83 2.71 -11.80
CA THR A 188 4.87 1.67 -11.76
C THR A 188 4.73 0.86 -10.46
N PRO A 189 4.86 -0.47 -10.48
CA PRO A 189 4.87 -1.26 -9.26
C PRO A 189 6.01 -0.88 -8.33
N LEU A 190 5.74 -0.98 -7.03
CA LEU A 190 6.73 -0.88 -5.97
C LEU A 190 7.11 -2.28 -5.48
N VAL A 191 8.41 -2.56 -5.45
CA VAL A 191 9.01 -3.82 -4.99
C VAL A 191 9.64 -3.60 -3.64
N LYS A 192 9.40 -4.53 -2.71
CA LYS A 192 9.94 -4.47 -1.36
C LYS A 192 11.47 -4.63 -1.38
N VAL A 193 12.18 -3.78 -0.64
CA VAL A 193 13.63 -3.91 -0.45
C VAL A 193 13.90 -4.96 0.63
N ALA A 194 14.74 -5.95 0.33
CA ALA A 194 15.16 -6.96 1.30
C ALA A 194 15.85 -6.32 2.52
N GLY A 195 15.65 -6.91 3.69
CA GLY A 195 16.20 -6.42 4.96
C GLY A 195 15.43 -5.28 5.63
N PHE A 196 14.41 -4.71 4.99
CA PHE A 196 13.57 -3.65 5.55
C PHE A 196 12.10 -4.09 5.71
N LYS A 197 11.38 -3.48 6.66
CA LYS A 197 9.96 -3.78 6.88
C LYS A 197 9.07 -2.98 5.94
N THR A 198 9.40 -1.71 5.73
CA THR A 198 8.52 -0.68 5.17
C THR A 198 9.10 0.01 3.94
N VAL A 199 10.27 -0.41 3.46
CA VAL A 199 10.99 0.24 2.36
C VAL A 199 10.78 -0.49 1.03
N PHE A 200 10.45 0.29 0.01
CA PHE A 200 10.15 -0.17 -1.35
C PHE A 200 10.88 0.68 -2.39
N HIS A 201 11.15 0.10 -3.55
CA HIS A 201 11.70 0.80 -4.70
C HIS A 201 10.81 0.60 -5.93
N GLN A 202 10.91 1.51 -6.91
CA GLN A 202 10.23 1.31 -8.19
C GLN A 202 10.74 0.05 -8.87
N HIS A 203 9.84 -0.69 -9.53
CA HIS A 203 10.24 -1.80 -10.38
C HIS A 203 11.25 -1.35 -11.43
N LEU A 204 12.35 -2.08 -11.58
CA LEU A 204 13.48 -1.68 -12.43
C LEU A 204 13.18 -1.89 -13.93
N ASP A 205 12.31 -2.84 -14.26
CA ASP A 205 11.86 -3.05 -15.64
C ASP A 205 10.75 -2.04 -16.00
N LEU A 206 11.05 -1.17 -16.97
CA LEU A 206 10.11 -0.19 -17.52
C LEU A 206 8.90 -0.84 -18.20
N LYS A 207 8.98 -2.11 -18.58
CA LYS A 207 7.83 -2.86 -19.13
C LYS A 207 6.73 -3.09 -18.10
N GLU A 208 7.03 -2.99 -16.81
CA GLU A 208 6.03 -3.09 -15.75
C GLU A 208 5.26 -1.79 -15.53
N VAL A 209 5.63 -0.70 -16.20
CA VAL A 209 4.83 0.53 -16.20
C VAL A 209 3.51 0.25 -16.90
N ARG A 210 2.41 0.53 -16.20
CA ARG A 210 1.05 0.25 -16.66
C ARG A 210 0.23 1.53 -16.64
N ARG A 211 -0.72 1.60 -17.56
CA ARG A 211 -1.72 2.67 -17.60
C ARG A 211 -3.07 2.12 -17.18
N ILE A 212 -3.64 2.70 -16.14
CA ILE A 212 -4.97 2.37 -15.63
C ILE A 212 -5.94 3.37 -16.24
N PRO A 213 -6.82 2.94 -17.16
CA PRO A 213 -7.77 3.84 -17.80
C PRO A 213 -8.82 4.35 -16.81
N LYS A 214 -9.53 5.40 -17.20
CA LYS A 214 -10.58 6.06 -16.41
C LYS A 214 -11.64 5.08 -15.88
N GLU A 215 -12.03 4.11 -16.70
CA GLU A 215 -13.06 3.11 -16.40
C GLU A 215 -12.60 2.08 -15.36
N GLU A 216 -11.29 1.94 -15.16
CA GLU A 216 -10.67 1.00 -14.22
C GLU A 216 -10.12 1.68 -12.96
N MET A 217 -10.45 2.96 -12.75
CA MET A 217 -10.04 3.71 -11.55
C MET A 217 -10.51 3.05 -10.24
N PHE A 218 -11.53 2.20 -10.29
CA PHE A 218 -11.99 1.37 -9.17
C PHE A 218 -10.96 0.35 -8.65
N ARG A 219 -9.87 0.13 -9.39
CA ARG A 219 -8.72 -0.67 -8.91
C ARG A 219 -7.99 0.01 -7.76
N PHE A 220 -8.04 1.34 -7.66
CA PHE A 220 -7.38 2.08 -6.59
C PHE A 220 -8.13 1.84 -5.28
N SER A 221 -7.49 1.15 -4.33
CA SER A 221 -8.08 0.86 -3.03
C SER A 221 -7.92 2.05 -2.10
N HIS A 222 -6.69 2.50 -1.83
CA HIS A 222 -6.42 3.62 -0.94
C HIS A 222 -5.05 4.23 -1.25
N HIS A 223 -4.88 5.49 -0.83
CA HIS A 223 -3.58 6.16 -0.84
C HIS A 223 -2.77 5.72 0.37
N VAL A 224 -1.48 5.46 0.17
CA VAL A 224 -0.55 5.04 1.21
C VAL A 224 0.43 6.19 1.45
N PRO A 225 0.49 6.78 2.65
CA PRO A 225 1.51 7.77 2.97
C PRO A 225 2.90 7.19 2.71
N SER A 226 3.76 8.00 2.10
CA SER A 226 5.13 7.57 1.82
C SER A 226 6.12 8.71 2.02
N TYR A 227 7.34 8.34 2.39
CA TYR A 227 8.47 9.23 2.55
C TYR A 227 9.59 8.81 1.59
N LEU A 228 10.11 9.76 0.81
CA LEU A 228 11.21 9.50 -0.12
C LEU A 228 12.54 9.62 0.63
N LEU A 229 13.25 8.51 0.77
CA LEU A 229 14.50 8.43 1.52
C LEU A 229 15.61 9.20 0.81
N THR A 230 16.25 10.08 1.56
CA THR A 230 17.39 10.91 1.12
C THR A 230 18.73 10.20 1.33
N GLY A 231 18.75 9.15 2.15
CA GLY A 231 19.94 8.43 2.58
C GLY A 231 20.64 9.07 3.77
N GLN A 232 19.97 9.97 4.48
CA GLN A 232 20.49 10.68 5.67
C GLN A 232 19.70 10.36 6.93
N GLU A 233 18.63 9.56 6.82
CA GLU A 233 17.71 9.24 7.91
C GLU A 233 18.34 8.28 8.93
N GLY A 234 19.28 7.44 8.49
CA GLY A 234 19.99 6.51 9.36
C GLY A 234 21.02 5.67 8.63
N PRO A 235 21.77 4.82 9.37
CA PRO A 235 22.67 3.84 8.76
C PRO A 235 21.93 2.95 7.76
N ASN A 236 22.51 2.73 6.58
CA ASN A 236 21.96 1.91 5.51
C ASN A 236 20.65 2.41 4.88
N ALA A 237 20.20 3.65 5.12
CA ALA A 237 19.02 4.22 4.46
C ALA A 237 19.20 4.23 2.93
N PRO A 238 18.41 3.45 2.17
CA PRO A 238 18.59 3.34 0.73
C PRO A 238 18.01 4.57 0.02
N LYS A 239 18.88 5.51 -0.35
CA LYS A 239 18.51 6.75 -1.05
C LYS A 239 17.70 6.45 -2.31
N GLY A 240 16.60 7.20 -2.48
CA GLY A 240 15.70 7.09 -3.62
C GLY A 240 14.63 6.01 -3.48
N CYS A 241 14.66 5.20 -2.42
CA CYS A 241 13.56 4.31 -2.06
C CYS A 241 12.46 5.08 -1.32
N ARG A 242 11.26 4.50 -1.30
CA ARG A 242 10.12 5.01 -0.56
C ARG A 242 9.89 4.15 0.66
N GLU A 243 9.80 4.80 1.80
CA GLU A 243 9.25 4.18 3.00
C GLU A 243 7.74 4.41 3.03
N LEU A 244 6.97 3.36 3.29
CA LEU A 244 5.51 3.40 3.36
C LEU A 244 5.03 3.37 4.80
N ASP A 245 3.96 4.10 5.12
CA ASP A 245 3.35 4.05 6.45
C ASP A 245 2.81 2.64 6.73
N PRO A 246 3.33 1.94 7.76
CA PRO A 246 2.89 0.60 8.09
C PRO A 246 1.41 0.55 8.49
N ALA A 247 0.83 1.64 9.01
CA ALA A 247 -0.59 1.69 9.36
C ALA A 247 -1.53 1.72 8.14
N ALA A 248 -1.00 1.96 6.94
CA ALA A 248 -1.74 1.95 5.67
C ALA A 248 -1.15 0.91 4.70
N THR A 249 -0.35 -0.04 5.21
CA THR A 249 0.28 -1.08 4.41
C THR A 249 -0.21 -2.45 4.89
N PRO A 250 -0.68 -3.34 3.99
CA PRO A 250 -1.11 -4.69 4.35
C PRO A 250 -0.04 -5.46 5.12
N PRO A 251 -0.39 -6.18 6.21
CA PRO A 251 0.57 -6.86 7.06
C PRO A 251 1.47 -7.87 6.32
N GLU A 252 0.97 -8.49 5.26
CA GLU A 252 1.73 -9.44 4.44
C GLU A 252 2.91 -8.77 3.74
N LEU A 253 2.78 -7.48 3.43
CA LEU A 253 3.83 -6.67 2.81
C LEU A 253 4.81 -6.08 3.83
N LEU A 254 4.63 -6.31 5.14
CA LEU A 254 5.48 -5.79 6.21
C LEU A 254 6.52 -6.80 6.72
N GLN A 255 6.47 -8.06 6.27
CA GLN A 255 7.44 -9.10 6.63
C GLN A 255 8.82 -8.84 6.03
N VAL A 256 9.89 -8.90 6.83
CA VAL A 256 11.26 -8.70 6.32
C VAL A 256 11.64 -9.89 5.44
N VAL A 257 11.95 -9.61 4.18
CA VAL A 257 12.53 -10.59 3.27
C VAL A 257 14.03 -10.65 3.53
N VAL A 258 14.55 -11.84 3.83
CA VAL A 258 15.99 -12.07 4.00
C VAL A 258 16.53 -12.57 2.68
N ASP A 259 17.50 -11.87 2.08
CA ASP A 259 18.27 -12.42 0.97
C ASP A 259 19.09 -13.61 1.51
N VAL A 260 18.74 -14.82 1.09
CA VAL A 260 19.58 -15.99 1.32
C VAL A 260 20.81 -15.80 0.44
N LYS A 261 21.96 -15.50 1.05
CA LYS A 261 23.24 -15.45 0.35
C LYS A 261 23.48 -16.80 -0.31
N GLU A 262 23.75 -16.81 -1.61
CA GLU A 262 24.35 -17.95 -2.29
C GLU A 262 25.64 -18.30 -1.54
N GLU A 263 25.70 -19.50 -0.96
CA GLU A 263 26.93 -20.03 -0.40
C GLU A 263 27.94 -20.17 -1.55
N GLU A 264 29.08 -19.48 -1.44
CA GLU A 264 30.20 -19.60 -2.36
C GLU A 264 30.61 -21.07 -2.46
N ILE A 265 30.35 -21.69 -3.61
CA ILE A 265 30.94 -22.97 -3.97
C ILE A 265 32.43 -22.71 -4.20
N VAL A 266 33.25 -22.95 -3.18
CA VAL A 266 34.70 -22.99 -3.32
C VAL A 266 35.06 -24.29 -4.05
N GLU A 267 35.14 -24.23 -5.38
CA GLU A 267 35.81 -25.24 -6.18
C GLU A 267 37.30 -25.22 -5.84
N ASN A 268 37.78 -26.29 -5.21
CA ASN A 268 39.19 -26.47 -4.89
C ASN A 268 39.77 -27.52 -5.86
N GLU A 269 40.14 -27.08 -7.06
CA GLU A 269 41.00 -27.85 -7.97
C GLU A 269 42.42 -27.29 -7.98
N GLY A 270 43.40 -28.17 -7.75
CA GLY A 270 44.78 -27.92 -8.14
C GLY A 270 45.82 -28.35 -7.11
N ASN A 271 46.22 -29.63 -7.15
CA ASN A 271 47.62 -29.95 -6.81
C ASN A 271 48.14 -31.05 -7.74
N GLU A 272 48.72 -30.64 -8.86
CA GLU A 272 49.66 -31.44 -9.62
C GLU A 272 51.01 -31.52 -8.86
N ARG A 273 51.63 -32.71 -8.83
CA ARG A 273 53.06 -32.87 -9.18
C ARG A 273 53.49 -34.34 -9.28
N ALA A 274 53.70 -34.73 -10.53
CA ALA A 274 54.79 -35.52 -11.09
C ALA A 274 55.58 -36.53 -10.23
N SER A 275 55.64 -37.76 -10.74
CA SER A 275 56.89 -38.55 -10.78
C SER A 275 56.86 -39.50 -11.98
N GLN A 276 57.77 -39.26 -12.93
CA GLN A 276 58.10 -40.14 -14.06
C GLN A 276 59.07 -41.26 -13.64
N GLU A 277 58.99 -42.37 -14.39
CA GLU A 277 60.09 -43.27 -14.78
C GLU A 277 60.73 -44.26 -13.78
N LYS A 278 60.46 -45.58 -13.94
CA LYS A 278 61.31 -46.54 -14.71
C LYS A 278 60.95 -48.02 -14.51
N ASN A 279 60.91 -48.74 -15.64
CA ASN A 279 61.39 -50.11 -15.93
C ASN A 279 60.79 -51.34 -15.22
N HIS A 280 60.10 -52.20 -15.97
CA HIS A 280 60.64 -53.54 -16.27
C HIS A 280 60.00 -54.18 -17.52
N ALA A 281 60.82 -54.94 -18.24
CA ALA A 281 60.56 -55.58 -19.53
C ALA A 281 60.00 -57.00 -19.39
N GLY A 282 59.43 -57.54 -20.48
CA GLY A 282 59.35 -58.98 -20.71
C GLY A 282 58.17 -59.46 -21.56
N GLU A 283 58.44 -59.70 -22.86
CA GLU A 283 57.96 -60.82 -23.71
C GLU A 283 56.43 -61.13 -23.82
N GLY A 284 55.81 -61.42 -24.96
CA GLY A 284 56.21 -61.68 -26.34
C GLY A 284 55.04 -62.40 -27.09
N LYS A 285 55.01 -62.25 -28.43
CA LYS A 285 54.32 -63.08 -29.46
C LYS A 285 52.76 -63.06 -29.51
N SER A 286 52.15 -62.48 -30.55
CA SER A 286 51.84 -63.05 -31.90
C SER A 286 50.61 -63.98 -31.92
N GLN A 287 49.48 -63.52 -32.47
CA GLN A 287 48.77 -64.07 -33.66
C GLN A 287 47.31 -63.56 -33.75
N SER A 288 46.92 -63.11 -34.93
CA SER A 288 45.55 -62.94 -35.41
C SER A 288 45.01 -64.28 -35.99
N PRO A 289 43.82 -64.34 -36.62
CA PRO A 289 42.45 -64.21 -36.09
C PRO A 289 41.57 -65.44 -36.47
N VAL A 290 40.47 -65.76 -35.78
CA VAL A 290 39.38 -66.56 -36.39
C VAL A 290 38.01 -66.21 -35.79
N THR A 291 37.08 -65.98 -36.72
CA THR A 291 35.63 -65.81 -36.62
C THR A 291 34.90 -67.08 -36.17
N LEU A 292 33.86 -66.93 -35.34
CA LEU A 292 32.50 -67.46 -35.54
C LEU A 292 31.51 -66.60 -34.76
#